data_AF-A0A2Z2KMV4-F1
#
_entry.id   AF-A0A2Z2KMV4-F1
#
_cell.length_a   1.000
_cell.length_b   1.000
_cell.length_c   1.000
_cell.angle_alpha   90.00
_cell.angle_beta   90.00
_cell.angle_gamma   90.00
#
_symmetry.space_group_name_H-M   'P 1'
#
loop_
_entity.id
_entity.type
_entity.pdbx_description
1 polymer ?
#
loop_
_entity_poly.entity_id
_entity_poly.type
_entity_poly.pdbx_seq_one_letter_code
_entity_poly.pdbx_strand_id
1 'polypeptide(L)'
;MNLQEAVKLVGSIRENLAKVIVGKKEGVDLLLTALLANGHVLLEDVPGTGKTLLAKVLARSLDSSFKRIQFTPDLLPSDLSGINFYNQKTGEFQFRPGPVFTSILLADEINRATPRTQSSLLESMEERQITIDGVTHMLESPFLVIATQNPVDSQGTFPLPEAQLDRFLMRITTGYPSFEEGVHILQRFRESNPLDEAVPVASAADILAAQRLTAAIEISDELLGYIIRITEATRKSSSVRLGASPRASGALLRASQGYALIQGRSYVIPDDIKAVAVAVLAHRLLLSRGLGVREGQAAEIVQQVLREVEVPAEPVAASGKARGE
;
A
#
# COMPACT_ATOMS: atom_id res chain seq x y z
N MET A 1 -4.50 -19.07 12.36
CA MET A 1 -5.29 -17.85 12.58
C MET A 1 -6.62 -18.02 11.89
N ASN A 2 -7.72 -17.90 12.63
CA ASN A 2 -9.07 -17.90 12.07
C ASN A 2 -9.55 -16.46 11.76
N LEU A 3 -10.73 -16.32 11.14
CA LEU A 3 -11.29 -15.01 10.78
C LEU A 3 -11.49 -14.09 11.98
N GLN A 4 -12.06 -14.59 13.08
CA GLN A 4 -12.36 -13.76 14.25
C GLN A 4 -11.07 -13.21 14.91
N GLU A 5 -10.03 -14.04 15.00
CA GLU A 5 -8.71 -13.64 15.47
C GLU A 5 -8.11 -12.54 14.59
N ALA A 6 -8.15 -12.73 13.26
CA ALA A 6 -7.62 -11.76 12.30
C ALA A 6 -8.38 -10.42 12.37
N VAL A 7 -9.70 -10.45 12.48
CA VAL A 7 -10.54 -9.24 12.59
C VAL A 7 -10.24 -8.49 13.88
N LYS A 8 -10.08 -9.20 15.00
CA LYS A 8 -9.70 -8.59 16.27
C LYS A 8 -8.30 -7.98 16.22
N LEU A 9 -7.35 -8.67 15.59
CA LEU A 9 -5.99 -8.18 15.37
C LEU A 9 -6.00 -6.88 14.57
N VAL A 10 -6.67 -6.88 13.42
CA VAL A 10 -6.81 -5.71 12.54
C VAL A 10 -7.51 -4.56 13.26
N GLY A 11 -8.56 -4.84 14.03
CA GLY A 11 -9.26 -3.83 14.85
C GLY A 11 -8.32 -3.17 15.85
N SER A 12 -7.50 -3.96 16.55
CA SER A 12 -6.53 -3.46 17.54
C SER A 12 -5.44 -2.58 16.89
N ILE A 13 -4.95 -2.98 15.71
CA ILE A 13 -3.99 -2.17 14.94
C ILE A 13 -4.66 -0.86 14.48
N ARG A 14 -5.89 -0.94 13.95
CA ARG A 14 -6.67 0.22 13.49
C ARG A 14 -6.87 1.23 14.63
N GLU A 15 -7.18 0.77 15.84
CA GLU A 15 -7.34 1.63 17.02
C GLU A 15 -6.05 2.38 17.36
N ASN A 16 -4.88 1.71 17.32
CA ASN A 16 -3.60 2.38 17.52
C ASN A 16 -3.34 3.44 16.45
N LEU A 17 -3.62 3.15 15.18
CA LEU A 17 -3.41 4.11 14.08
C LEU A 17 -4.38 5.30 14.14
N ALA A 18 -5.62 5.07 14.59
CA ALA A 18 -6.65 6.11 14.74
C ALA A 18 -6.33 7.12 15.86
N LYS A 19 -5.39 6.81 16.76
CA LYS A 19 -4.87 7.78 17.75
C LYS A 19 -4.04 8.88 17.07
N VAL A 20 -3.30 8.52 16.02
CA VAL A 20 -2.42 9.41 15.25
C VAL A 20 -3.16 10.14 14.15
N ILE A 21 -3.99 9.42 13.40
CA ILE A 21 -4.72 9.95 12.25
C ILE A 21 -6.15 10.22 12.67
N VAL A 22 -6.48 11.50 12.85
CA VAL A 22 -7.86 11.95 13.04
C VAL A 22 -8.51 12.16 11.67
N GLY A 23 -9.73 11.66 11.50
CA GLY A 23 -10.56 11.95 10.32
C GLY A 23 -10.32 11.10 9.08
N LYS A 24 -9.16 10.43 8.95
CA LYS A 24 -8.83 9.65 7.74
C LYS A 24 -8.94 8.15 7.91
N LYS A 25 -10.11 7.68 8.31
CA LYS A 25 -10.41 6.25 8.46
C LYS A 25 -10.11 5.46 7.18
N GLU A 26 -10.51 6.01 6.03
CA GLU A 26 -10.29 5.39 4.72
C GLU A 26 -8.81 5.17 4.41
N GLY A 27 -7.96 6.17 4.68
CA GLY A 27 -6.51 6.05 4.46
C GLY A 27 -5.87 4.97 5.34
N VAL A 28 -6.33 4.85 6.59
CA VAL A 28 -5.89 3.78 7.50
C VAL A 28 -6.34 2.41 7.00
N ASP A 29 -7.60 2.28 6.57
CA ASP A 29 -8.13 1.02 6.03
C ASP A 29 -7.40 0.60 4.75
N LEU A 30 -7.08 1.55 3.84
CA LEU A 30 -6.29 1.27 2.65
C LEU A 30 -4.85 0.86 2.98
N LEU A 31 -4.20 1.49 3.97
CA LEU A 31 -2.87 1.10 4.42
C LEU A 31 -2.86 -0.31 5.02
N LEU A 32 -3.83 -0.63 5.87
CA LEU A 32 -4.01 -1.97 6.42
C LEU A 32 -4.31 -2.98 5.32
N THR A 33 -5.12 -2.59 4.32
CA THR A 33 -5.45 -3.44 3.16
C THR A 33 -4.16 -3.79 2.43
N ALA A 34 -3.28 -2.82 2.20
CA ALA A 34 -2.02 -3.05 1.54
C ALA A 34 -1.09 -3.97 2.35
N LEU A 35 -1.01 -3.78 3.68
CA LEU A 35 -0.26 -4.67 4.57
C LEU A 35 -0.76 -6.13 4.48
N LEU A 36 -2.08 -6.33 4.55
CA LEU A 36 -2.71 -7.67 4.51
C LEU A 36 -2.65 -8.31 3.12
N ALA A 37 -2.63 -7.51 2.06
CA ALA A 37 -2.43 -7.95 0.68
C ALA A 37 -0.94 -8.14 0.32
N ASN A 38 -0.03 -7.97 1.28
CA ASN A 38 1.42 -8.01 1.10
C ASN A 38 1.94 -7.08 -0.02
N GLY A 39 1.34 -5.88 -0.12
CA GLY A 39 1.66 -4.88 -1.12
C GLY A 39 2.28 -3.61 -0.53
N HIS A 40 2.98 -2.85 -1.38
CA HIS A 40 3.59 -1.59 -1.01
C HIS A 40 2.67 -0.41 -1.30
N VAL A 41 2.87 0.70 -0.59
CA VAL A 41 2.03 1.89 -0.67
C VAL A 41 2.85 3.10 -1.09
N LEU A 42 2.30 3.85 -2.04
CA LEU A 42 2.76 5.20 -2.39
C LEU A 42 1.80 6.23 -1.77
N LEU A 43 2.31 7.08 -0.89
CA LEU A 43 1.58 8.18 -0.30
C LEU A 43 1.89 9.47 -1.07
N GLU A 44 0.91 9.98 -1.80
CA GLU A 44 0.99 11.30 -2.42
C GLU A 44 0.37 12.32 -1.48
N ASP A 45 1.16 13.29 -1.02
CA ASP A 45 0.63 14.35 -0.18
C ASP A 45 1.59 15.52 0.00
N VAL A 46 1.01 16.56 0.58
CA VAL A 46 1.70 17.73 1.08
C VAL A 46 2.47 17.41 2.38
N PRO A 47 3.62 18.10 2.62
CA PRO A 47 4.40 17.96 3.84
C PRO A 47 3.58 18.20 5.12
N GLY A 48 3.95 17.53 6.21
CA GLY A 48 3.38 17.78 7.55
C GLY A 48 2.09 17.02 7.88
N THR A 49 1.65 16.07 7.05
CA THR A 49 0.40 15.30 7.22
C THR A 49 0.51 14.08 8.15
N GLY A 50 1.57 13.98 8.97
CA GLY A 50 1.71 12.93 9.98
C GLY A 50 2.12 11.55 9.45
N LYS A 51 2.55 11.41 8.19
CA LYS A 51 2.91 10.13 7.57
C LYS A 51 4.04 9.39 8.28
N THR A 52 5.07 10.11 8.70
CA THR A 52 6.18 9.53 9.46
C THR A 52 5.69 8.98 10.80
N LEU A 53 4.74 9.66 11.43
CA LEU A 53 4.15 9.20 12.68
C LEU A 53 3.28 7.96 12.44
N LEU A 54 2.49 7.94 11.36
CA LEU A 54 1.69 6.78 10.96
C LEU A 54 2.55 5.53 10.77
N ALA A 55 3.64 5.64 9.99
CA ALA A 55 4.52 4.51 9.73
C ALA A 55 5.21 3.99 11.01
N LYS A 56 5.62 4.90 11.90
CA LYS A 56 6.20 4.54 13.21
C LYS A 56 5.20 3.85 14.13
N VAL A 57 3.97 4.36 14.22
CA VAL A 57 2.92 3.75 15.04
C VAL A 57 2.47 2.41 14.48
N LEU A 58 2.45 2.25 13.15
CA LEU A 58 2.24 0.95 12.53
C LEU A 58 3.34 -0.03 12.97
N ALA A 59 4.62 0.32 12.80
CA ALA A 59 5.72 -0.56 13.18
C ALA A 59 5.68 -0.96 14.66
N ARG A 60 5.42 0.01 15.54
CA ARG A 60 5.30 -0.22 16.98
C ARG A 60 4.08 -1.08 17.33
N SER A 61 2.98 -0.96 16.58
CA SER A 61 1.79 -1.82 16.75
C SER A 61 2.06 -3.27 16.35
N LEU A 62 3.00 -3.51 15.43
CA LEU A 62 3.36 -4.83 14.90
C LEU A 62 4.57 -5.48 15.60
N ASP A 63 5.12 -4.86 16.65
CA ASP A 63 6.40 -5.23 17.28
C ASP A 63 7.51 -5.48 16.24
N SER A 64 7.52 -4.66 15.19
CA SER A 64 8.30 -4.89 13.98
C SER A 64 9.39 -3.85 13.83
N SER A 65 10.47 -4.23 13.17
CA SER A 65 11.56 -3.29 12.90
C SER A 65 11.08 -2.16 11.98
N PHE A 66 11.59 -0.95 12.21
CA PHE A 66 11.30 0.24 11.44
C PHE A 66 12.57 0.93 10.99
N LYS A 67 12.65 1.29 9.71
CA LYS A 67 13.66 2.21 9.20
C LYS A 67 12.99 3.32 8.41
N ARG A 68 13.60 4.50 8.48
CA ARG A 68 13.27 5.66 7.67
C ARG A 68 14.49 6.02 6.84
N ILE A 69 14.27 6.27 5.56
CA ILE A 69 15.28 6.83 4.67
C ILE A 69 14.69 8.02 3.94
N GLN A 70 15.45 9.10 3.87
CA GLN A 70 15.16 10.25 3.06
C GLN A 70 15.84 10.07 1.72
N PHE A 71 15.08 10.14 0.63
CA PHE A 71 15.65 10.11 -0.71
C PHE A 71 16.19 11.49 -1.05
N THR A 72 17.46 11.53 -1.43
CA THR A 72 18.19 12.74 -1.83
C THR A 72 18.90 12.50 -3.16
N PRO A 73 19.27 13.54 -3.91
CA PRO A 73 19.90 13.39 -5.22
C PRO A 73 21.24 12.63 -5.19
N ASP A 74 21.93 12.67 -4.06
CA ASP A 74 23.23 12.03 -3.82
C ASP A 74 23.13 10.60 -3.27
N LEU A 75 21.92 10.14 -2.92
CA LEU A 75 21.70 8.80 -2.37
C LEU A 75 22.08 7.71 -3.38
N LEU A 76 22.95 6.78 -2.98
CA LEU A 76 23.41 5.68 -3.82
C LEU A 76 22.56 4.41 -3.59
N PRO A 77 22.48 3.50 -4.58
CA PRO A 77 21.86 2.19 -4.38
C PRO A 77 22.44 1.42 -3.18
N SER A 78 23.76 1.53 -2.96
CA SER A 78 24.46 0.91 -1.83
C SER A 78 24.00 1.42 -0.47
N ASP A 79 23.50 2.65 -0.39
CA ASP A 79 22.97 3.22 0.85
C ASP A 79 21.61 2.61 1.21
N LEU A 80 20.91 2.01 0.24
CA LEU A 80 19.68 1.25 0.44
C LEU A 80 19.97 -0.21 0.77
N SER A 81 20.80 -0.87 -0.04
CA SER A 81 21.13 -2.30 0.09
C SER A 81 22.07 -2.58 1.26
N GLY A 82 22.93 -1.63 1.63
CA GLY A 82 24.06 -1.88 2.51
C GLY A 82 25.35 -2.18 1.74
N ILE A 83 26.43 -2.34 2.50
CA ILE A 83 27.81 -2.45 1.99
C ILE A 83 28.57 -3.53 2.75
N ASN A 84 29.55 -4.14 2.09
CA ASN A 84 30.59 -4.92 2.74
C ASN A 84 31.73 -3.99 3.15
N PHE A 85 32.01 -3.91 4.45
CA PHE A 85 33.12 -3.09 4.96
C PHE A 85 34.21 -3.99 5.55
N TYR A 86 35.46 -3.58 5.37
CA TYR A 86 36.59 -4.32 5.91
C TYR A 86 36.73 -4.05 7.42
N ASN A 87 36.53 -5.08 8.25
CA ASN A 87 36.72 -4.98 9.68
C ASN A 87 38.20 -5.26 10.01
N GLN A 88 38.96 -4.19 10.32
CA GLN A 88 40.39 -4.29 10.63
C GLN A 88 40.71 -5.18 11.85
N LYS A 89 39.77 -5.37 12.78
CA LYS A 89 39.99 -6.22 13.97
C LYS A 89 39.94 -7.70 13.63
N THR A 90 39.07 -8.09 12.70
CA THR A 90 38.89 -9.51 12.30
C THR A 90 39.65 -9.84 11.01
N GLY A 91 40.05 -8.82 10.24
CA GLY A 91 40.69 -9.00 8.94
C GLY A 91 39.73 -9.46 7.84
N GLU A 92 38.42 -9.34 8.06
CA GLU A 92 37.37 -9.88 7.19
C GLU A 92 36.42 -8.79 6.70
N PHE A 93 35.84 -8.98 5.52
CA PHE A 93 34.73 -8.17 5.05
C PHE A 93 33.44 -8.57 5.77
N GLN A 94 32.78 -7.61 6.40
CA GLN A 94 31.52 -7.80 7.11
C GLN A 94 30.40 -7.05 6.41
N PHE A 95 29.29 -7.74 6.21
CA PHE A 95 28.10 -7.13 5.65
C PHE A 95 27.43 -6.22 6.68
N ARG A 96 27.24 -4.96 6.30
CA ARG A 96 26.43 -3.99 7.05
C ARG A 96 25.11 -3.76 6.30
N PRO A 97 23.98 -4.29 6.81
CA PRO A 97 22.71 -4.17 6.14
C PRO A 97 22.26 -2.72 6.02
N GLY A 98 21.73 -2.37 4.85
CA GLY A 98 21.08 -1.10 4.60
C GLY A 98 19.67 -1.01 5.20
N PRO A 99 18.99 0.13 5.08
CA PRO A 99 17.68 0.39 5.66
C PRO A 99 16.55 -0.50 5.11
N VAL A 100 16.73 -1.11 3.94
CA VAL A 100 15.76 -2.07 3.36
C VAL A 100 15.64 -3.37 4.16
N PHE A 101 16.63 -3.72 4.98
CA PHE A 101 16.57 -4.84 5.91
C PHE A 101 15.77 -4.44 7.15
N THR A 102 14.46 -4.34 6.96
CA THR A 102 13.50 -4.00 8.00
C THR A 102 12.13 -4.54 7.62
N SER A 103 11.21 -4.60 8.57
CA SER A 103 9.84 -5.01 8.32
C SER A 103 8.97 -3.86 7.79
N ILE A 104 9.20 -2.64 8.27
CA ILE A 104 8.54 -1.42 7.76
C ILE A 104 9.58 -0.37 7.37
N LEU A 105 9.60 -0.04 6.09
CA LEU A 105 10.43 1.01 5.52
C LEU A 105 9.59 2.22 5.13
N LEU A 106 9.90 3.37 5.71
CA LEU A 106 9.43 4.67 5.21
C LEU A 106 10.48 5.26 4.26
N ALA A 107 10.14 5.36 2.98
CA ALA A 107 10.98 5.95 1.94
C ALA A 107 10.45 7.35 1.57
N ASP A 108 10.97 8.38 2.22
CA ASP A 108 10.49 9.75 2.03
C ASP A 108 11.04 10.39 0.75
N GLU A 109 10.16 11.06 0.00
CA GLU A 109 10.47 11.81 -1.22
C GLU A 109 11.22 10.98 -2.27
N ILE A 110 10.72 9.78 -2.59
CA ILE A 110 11.36 8.83 -3.53
C ILE A 110 11.66 9.48 -4.90
N ASN A 111 10.89 10.49 -5.29
CA ASN A 111 11.12 11.28 -6.50
C ASN A 111 12.35 12.20 -6.46
N ARG A 112 13.08 12.33 -5.35
CA ARG A 112 14.32 13.15 -5.29
C ARG A 112 15.59 12.40 -5.61
N ALA A 113 15.59 11.07 -5.51
CA ALA A 113 16.77 10.28 -5.86
C ALA A 113 16.83 9.97 -7.36
N THR A 114 18.02 9.63 -7.83
CA THR A 114 18.23 9.26 -9.23
C THR A 114 17.43 8.01 -9.62
N PRO A 115 17.08 7.83 -10.91
CA PRO A 115 16.36 6.64 -11.38
C PRO A 115 17.03 5.31 -11.04
N ARG A 116 18.37 5.29 -10.90
CA ARG A 116 19.13 4.10 -10.51
C ARG A 116 18.85 3.72 -9.06
N THR A 117 18.84 4.70 -8.15
CA THR A 117 18.56 4.49 -6.73
C THR A 117 17.09 4.12 -6.51
N GLN A 118 16.16 4.76 -7.23
CA GLN A 118 14.74 4.37 -7.25
C GLN A 118 14.58 2.90 -7.67
N SER A 119 15.23 2.50 -8.77
CA SER A 119 15.16 1.13 -9.28
C SER A 119 15.65 0.09 -8.27
N SER A 120 16.70 0.39 -7.50
CA SER A 120 17.21 -0.51 -6.46
C SER A 120 16.20 -0.79 -5.33
N LEU A 121 15.48 0.24 -4.87
CA LEU A 121 14.39 0.04 -3.90
C LEU A 121 13.25 -0.80 -4.50
N LEU A 122 12.87 -0.50 -5.75
CA LEU A 122 11.77 -1.17 -6.43
C LEU A 122 12.06 -2.63 -6.78
N GLU A 123 13.31 -2.95 -7.07
CA GLU A 123 13.79 -4.33 -7.23
C GLU A 123 13.69 -5.08 -5.90
N SER A 124 14.14 -4.45 -4.81
CA SER A 124 14.02 -5.01 -3.45
C SER A 124 12.57 -5.29 -3.04
N MET A 125 11.63 -4.41 -3.46
CA MET A 125 10.19 -4.59 -3.26
C MET A 125 9.62 -5.80 -4.00
N GLU A 126 10.06 -6.02 -5.24
CA GLU A 126 9.55 -7.13 -6.08
C GLU A 126 10.18 -8.46 -5.68
N GLU A 127 11.50 -8.51 -5.60
CA GLU A 127 12.27 -9.75 -5.42
C GLU A 127 12.35 -10.20 -3.96
N ARG A 128 12.10 -9.29 -3.00
CA ARG A 128 12.18 -9.55 -1.55
C ARG A 128 13.56 -10.07 -1.09
N GLN A 129 14.58 -9.81 -1.88
CA GLN A 129 15.97 -10.18 -1.65
C GLN A 129 16.89 -9.17 -2.31
N ILE A 130 18.15 -9.14 -1.89
CA ILE A 130 19.19 -8.29 -2.47
C ILE A 130 20.47 -9.10 -2.60
N THR A 131 21.15 -8.98 -3.74
CA THR A 131 22.45 -9.62 -3.97
C THR A 131 23.57 -8.59 -3.92
N ILE A 132 24.55 -8.81 -3.04
CA ILE A 132 25.72 -7.94 -2.86
C ILE A 132 26.97 -8.82 -2.95
N ASP A 133 27.89 -8.47 -3.84
CA ASP A 133 29.13 -9.22 -4.10
C ASP A 133 28.92 -10.73 -4.31
N GLY A 134 27.81 -11.10 -4.99
CA GLY A 134 27.45 -12.48 -5.28
C GLY A 134 26.74 -13.23 -4.14
N VAL A 135 26.56 -12.61 -2.97
CA VAL A 135 25.81 -13.18 -1.84
C VAL A 135 24.41 -12.61 -1.80
N THR A 136 23.40 -13.48 -1.81
CA THR A 136 21.99 -13.10 -1.73
C THR A 136 21.53 -13.06 -0.28
N HIS A 137 20.92 -11.94 0.11
CA HIS A 137 20.36 -11.70 1.41
C HIS A 137 18.84 -11.52 1.29
N MET A 138 18.08 -12.32 2.03
CA MET A 138 16.62 -12.20 2.10
C MET A 138 16.22 -11.01 2.97
N LEU A 139 15.16 -10.30 2.57
CA LEU A 139 14.58 -9.24 3.39
C LEU A 139 13.72 -9.82 4.52
N GLU A 140 13.48 -9.03 5.55
CA GLU A 140 12.59 -9.40 6.65
C GLU A 140 11.16 -9.64 6.14
N SER A 141 10.36 -10.43 6.88
CA SER A 141 8.97 -10.70 6.55
C SER A 141 8.10 -10.52 7.80
N PRO A 142 7.03 -9.70 7.74
CA PRO A 142 6.52 -8.96 6.59
C PRO A 142 7.44 -7.80 6.17
N PHE A 143 7.47 -7.45 4.88
CA PHE A 143 8.18 -6.26 4.38
C PHE A 143 7.20 -5.30 3.71
N LEU A 144 6.94 -4.16 4.35
CA LEU A 144 6.10 -3.09 3.84
C LEU A 144 6.96 -1.86 3.54
N VAL A 145 6.81 -1.34 2.32
CA VAL A 145 7.40 -0.06 1.93
C VAL A 145 6.28 0.95 1.83
N ILE A 146 6.41 2.03 2.59
CA ILE A 146 5.58 3.22 2.51
C ILE A 146 6.45 4.29 1.89
N ALA A 147 6.29 4.52 0.58
CA ALA A 147 7.00 5.58 -0.12
C ALA A 147 6.19 6.87 -0.10
N THR A 148 6.85 8.03 -0.06
CA THR A 148 6.18 9.33 -0.20
C THR A 148 6.71 10.09 -1.41
N GLN A 149 5.83 10.85 -2.05
CA GLN A 149 6.19 11.78 -3.12
C GLN A 149 5.50 13.11 -2.89
N ASN A 150 6.27 14.19 -3.03
CA ASN A 150 5.74 15.54 -3.05
C ASN A 150 5.52 15.96 -4.52
N PRO A 151 4.27 16.19 -4.97
CA PRO A 151 3.98 16.59 -6.35
C PRO A 151 4.36 18.04 -6.67
N VAL A 152 4.58 18.88 -5.66
CA VAL A 152 4.78 20.33 -5.83
C VAL A 152 6.25 20.69 -6.16
N ASP A 153 7.20 19.89 -5.71
CA ASP A 153 8.63 20.14 -5.96
C ASP A 153 9.02 19.70 -7.38
N SER A 154 9.10 20.68 -8.27
CA SER A 154 9.44 20.49 -9.69
C SER A 154 10.92 20.68 -10.00
N GLN A 155 11.72 21.24 -9.09
CA GLN A 155 13.17 21.38 -9.27
C GLN A 155 13.93 20.23 -8.62
N GLY A 156 14.74 19.53 -9.42
CA GLY A 156 15.62 18.46 -8.92
C GLY A 156 14.91 17.16 -8.57
N THR A 157 13.72 16.91 -9.13
CA THR A 157 12.97 15.66 -8.96
C THR A 157 12.97 14.81 -10.23
N PHE A 158 13.00 13.49 -10.05
CA PHE A 158 12.90 12.44 -11.04
C PHE A 158 11.57 11.71 -10.84
N PRO A 159 10.55 11.95 -11.67
CA PRO A 159 9.27 11.26 -11.55
C PRO A 159 9.45 9.76 -11.75
N LEU A 160 8.69 8.96 -11.01
CA LEU A 160 8.68 7.51 -11.21
C LEU A 160 8.02 7.21 -12.57
N PRO A 161 8.68 6.47 -13.47
CA PRO A 161 8.05 5.92 -14.67
C PRO A 161 6.83 5.07 -14.31
N GLU A 162 5.90 4.93 -15.24
CA GLU A 162 4.64 4.19 -15.04
C GLU A 162 4.90 2.71 -14.69
N ALA A 163 5.92 2.11 -15.32
CA ALA A 163 6.36 0.74 -15.01
C ALA A 163 6.89 0.58 -13.57
N GLN A 164 7.36 1.68 -12.96
CA GLN A 164 7.81 1.70 -11.57
C GLN A 164 6.64 1.91 -10.61
N LEU A 165 5.70 2.81 -10.95
CA LEU A 165 4.47 3.02 -10.20
C LEU A 165 3.62 1.74 -10.09
N ASP A 166 3.62 0.88 -11.12
CA ASP A 166 2.87 -0.39 -11.13
C ASP A 166 3.27 -1.35 -9.99
N ARG A 167 4.49 -1.23 -9.43
CA ARG A 167 4.97 -2.04 -8.30
C ARG A 167 4.36 -1.66 -6.95
N PHE A 168 3.78 -0.47 -6.84
CA PHE A 168 3.00 -0.10 -5.67
C PHE A 168 1.59 -0.67 -5.81
N LEU A 169 1.14 -1.41 -4.80
CA LEU A 169 -0.22 -1.97 -4.79
C LEU A 169 -1.24 -0.84 -4.81
N MET A 170 -1.04 0.17 -3.96
CA MET A 170 -1.93 1.32 -3.82
C MET A 170 -1.17 2.63 -3.85
N ARG A 171 -1.82 3.63 -4.44
CA ARG A 171 -1.50 5.04 -4.26
C ARG A 171 -2.60 5.70 -3.43
N ILE A 172 -2.24 6.21 -2.27
CA ILE A 172 -3.19 6.79 -1.30
C ILE A 172 -2.93 8.29 -1.21
N THR A 173 -3.98 9.07 -1.45
CA THR A 173 -3.97 10.52 -1.28
C THR A 173 -4.76 10.86 -0.03
N THR A 174 -4.15 11.58 0.91
CA THR A 174 -4.78 11.89 2.20
C THR A 174 -5.20 13.36 2.35
N GLY A 175 -4.67 14.29 1.55
CA GLY A 175 -5.01 15.72 1.60
C GLY A 175 -4.73 16.40 2.95
N TYR A 176 -5.12 17.66 3.11
CA TYR A 176 -5.11 18.30 4.43
C TYR A 176 -6.29 17.83 5.28
N PRO A 177 -6.12 17.68 6.61
CA PRO A 177 -7.25 17.46 7.49
C PRO A 177 -8.23 18.64 7.42
N SER A 178 -9.51 18.38 7.68
CA SER A 178 -10.50 19.44 7.88
C SER A 178 -10.12 20.32 9.06
N PHE A 179 -10.74 21.50 9.18
CA PHE A 179 -10.50 22.38 10.32
C PHE A 179 -10.76 21.68 11.66
N GLU A 180 -11.87 20.95 11.76
CA GLU A 180 -12.25 20.20 12.97
C GLU A 180 -11.26 19.08 13.28
N GLU A 181 -10.84 18.33 12.26
CA GLU A 181 -9.80 17.30 12.40
C GLU A 181 -8.47 17.90 12.85
N GLY A 182 -8.09 19.05 12.29
CA GLY A 182 -6.89 19.79 12.66
C GLY A 182 -6.91 20.24 14.13
N VAL A 183 -8.04 20.76 14.61
CA VAL A 183 -8.23 21.12 16.02
C VAL A 183 -8.09 19.88 16.91
N HIS A 184 -8.71 18.77 16.55
CA HIS A 184 -8.60 17.52 17.31
C HIS A 184 -7.17 16.96 17.35
N ILE A 185 -6.43 17.06 16.23
CA ILE A 185 -5.01 16.70 16.18
C ILE A 185 -4.24 17.56 17.19
N LEU A 186 -4.39 18.88 17.15
CA LEU A 186 -3.68 19.78 18.07
C LEU A 186 -4.02 19.51 19.54
N GLN A 187 -5.29 19.22 19.85
CA GLN A 187 -5.72 18.87 21.21
C GLN A 187 -5.02 17.59 21.71
N ARG A 188 -5.01 16.52 20.90
CA ARG A 188 -4.35 15.27 21.28
C ARG A 188 -2.85 15.43 21.49
N PHE A 189 -2.16 16.09 20.55
CA PHE A 189 -0.71 16.32 20.65
C PHE A 189 -0.33 17.21 21.83
N ARG A 190 -1.26 18.03 22.33
CA ARG A 190 -1.05 18.82 23.56
C ARG A 190 -1.14 17.96 24.82
N GLU A 191 -1.95 16.90 24.80
CA GLU A 191 -2.21 16.05 25.97
C GLU A 191 -1.18 14.92 26.09
N SER A 192 -0.85 14.25 24.98
CA SER A 192 0.11 13.15 24.97
C SER A 192 0.76 12.97 23.60
N ASN A 193 1.92 12.31 23.57
CA ASN A 193 2.56 11.90 22.33
C ASN A 193 2.00 10.52 21.91
N PRO A 194 1.31 10.40 20.76
CA PRO A 194 0.70 9.14 20.32
C PRO A 194 1.67 7.96 20.20
N LEU A 195 2.97 8.23 20.00
CA LEU A 195 4.00 7.19 19.98
C LEU A 195 4.20 6.51 21.32
N ASP A 196 4.06 7.24 22.42
CA ASP A 196 4.31 6.71 23.75
C ASP A 196 3.17 5.78 24.18
N GLU A 197 1.96 6.02 23.68
CA GLU A 197 0.76 5.21 23.92
C GLU A 197 0.59 4.03 22.96
N ALA A 198 1.34 3.98 21.86
CA ALA A 198 1.29 2.86 20.94
C ALA A 198 1.92 1.62 21.60
N VAL A 199 1.10 0.69 22.06
CA VAL A 199 1.55 -0.59 22.60
C VAL A 199 1.54 -1.62 21.46
N PRO A 200 2.53 -2.53 21.39
CA PRO A 200 2.47 -3.64 20.44
C PRO A 200 1.21 -4.49 20.65
N VAL A 201 0.46 -4.72 19.56
CA VAL A 201 -0.81 -5.47 19.56
C VAL A 201 -0.78 -6.68 18.63
N ALA A 202 0.24 -6.77 17.77
CA ALA A 202 0.48 -7.85 16.83
C ALA A 202 1.98 -8.12 16.77
N SER A 203 2.36 -9.36 16.44
CA SER A 203 3.73 -9.69 16.04
C SER A 203 3.84 -9.81 14.51
N ALA A 204 5.07 -9.83 14.00
CA ALA A 204 5.35 -10.14 12.59
C ALA A 204 4.72 -11.49 12.16
N ALA A 205 4.76 -12.51 13.03
CA ALA A 205 4.17 -13.82 12.76
C ALA A 205 2.65 -13.78 12.61
N ASP A 206 1.97 -12.95 13.43
CA ASP A 206 0.53 -12.74 13.34
C ASP A 206 0.14 -12.11 12.00
N ILE A 207 0.92 -11.13 11.53
CA ILE A 207 0.70 -10.50 10.23
C ILE A 207 0.92 -11.47 9.08
N LEU A 208 1.95 -12.31 9.13
CA LEU A 208 2.15 -13.36 8.12
C LEU A 208 1.02 -14.41 8.12
N ALA A 209 0.43 -14.70 9.29
CA ALA A 209 -0.75 -15.56 9.37
C ALA A 209 -2.00 -14.86 8.80
N ALA A 210 -2.18 -13.57 9.07
CA ALA A 210 -3.27 -12.77 8.53
C ALA A 210 -3.15 -12.63 7.00
N GLN A 211 -1.97 -12.37 6.45
CA GLN A 211 -1.72 -12.33 5.00
C GLN A 211 -2.07 -13.65 4.30
N ARG A 212 -1.75 -14.79 4.93
CA ARG A 212 -2.14 -16.12 4.43
C ARG A 212 -3.65 -16.30 4.43
N LEU A 213 -4.34 -15.85 5.49
CA LEU A 213 -5.80 -15.89 5.55
C LEU A 213 -6.43 -14.97 4.49
N THR A 214 -5.90 -13.76 4.30
CA THR A 214 -6.34 -12.83 3.26
C THR A 214 -6.31 -13.46 1.87
N ALA A 215 -5.22 -14.14 1.53
CA ALA A 215 -5.10 -14.81 0.23
C ALA A 215 -6.13 -15.94 0.03
N ALA A 216 -6.67 -16.49 1.12
CA ALA A 216 -7.67 -17.55 1.12
C ALA A 216 -9.13 -17.04 1.18
N ILE A 217 -9.36 -15.72 1.22
CA ILE A 217 -10.70 -15.14 1.18
C ILE A 217 -11.39 -15.48 -0.13
N GLU A 218 -12.63 -15.94 -0.04
CA GLU A 218 -13.40 -16.40 -1.18
C GLU A 218 -13.81 -15.25 -2.10
N ILE A 219 -13.73 -15.49 -3.40
CA ILE A 219 -14.26 -14.60 -4.44
C ILE A 219 -14.92 -15.45 -5.52
N SER A 220 -16.13 -15.08 -5.93
CA SER A 220 -16.85 -15.82 -6.97
C SER A 220 -16.28 -15.52 -8.36
N ASP A 221 -16.48 -16.45 -9.30
CA ASP A 221 -16.11 -16.27 -10.71
C ASP A 221 -16.79 -15.04 -11.34
N GLU A 222 -17.99 -14.70 -10.89
CA GLU A 222 -18.72 -13.51 -11.33
C GLU A 222 -18.01 -12.21 -10.94
N LEU A 223 -17.44 -12.16 -9.73
CA LEU A 223 -16.65 -11.03 -9.23
C LEU A 223 -15.27 -10.98 -9.87
N LEU A 224 -14.65 -12.12 -10.17
CA LEU A 224 -13.45 -12.17 -11.00
C LEU A 224 -13.74 -11.59 -12.39
N GLY A 225 -14.86 -11.97 -13.00
CA GLY A 225 -15.35 -11.37 -14.24
C GLY A 225 -15.61 -9.86 -14.12
N TYR A 226 -16.15 -9.41 -12.98
CA TYR A 226 -16.36 -7.98 -12.70
C TYR A 226 -15.03 -7.20 -12.64
N ILE A 227 -14.01 -7.73 -11.96
CA ILE A 227 -12.65 -7.15 -11.93
C ILE A 227 -12.09 -7.01 -13.36
N ILE A 228 -12.22 -8.06 -14.17
CA ILE A 228 -11.77 -8.02 -15.57
C ILE A 228 -12.52 -6.94 -16.35
N ARG A 229 -13.86 -6.89 -16.27
CA ARG A 229 -14.67 -5.88 -16.95
C ARG A 229 -14.29 -4.45 -16.54
N ILE A 230 -14.03 -4.20 -15.26
CA ILE A 230 -13.52 -2.90 -14.78
C ILE A 230 -12.20 -2.57 -15.49
N THR A 231 -11.22 -3.48 -15.43
CA THR A 231 -9.91 -3.21 -16.03
C THR A 231 -9.96 -3.05 -17.55
N GLU A 232 -10.80 -3.80 -18.25
CA GLU A 232 -11.02 -3.63 -19.69
C GLU A 232 -11.70 -2.32 -20.03
N ALA A 233 -12.70 -1.90 -19.25
CA ALA A 233 -13.38 -0.62 -19.44
C ALA A 233 -12.41 0.57 -19.33
N THR A 234 -11.40 0.49 -18.44
CA THR A 234 -10.34 1.52 -18.39
C THR A 234 -9.56 1.64 -19.71
N ARG A 235 -9.38 0.53 -20.46
CA ARG A 235 -8.67 0.52 -21.75
C ARG A 235 -9.53 1.03 -22.91
N LYS A 236 -10.85 0.98 -22.76
CA LYS A 236 -11.82 1.45 -23.77
C LYS A 236 -12.14 2.94 -23.63
N SER A 237 -11.77 3.57 -22.51
CA SER A 237 -11.98 5.01 -22.30
C SER A 237 -11.14 5.84 -23.28
N SER A 238 -11.77 6.74 -24.01
CA SER A 238 -11.11 7.63 -24.99
C SER A 238 -10.07 8.57 -24.36
N SER A 239 -10.19 8.83 -23.05
CA SER A 239 -9.27 9.68 -22.29
C SER A 239 -7.99 8.94 -21.86
N VAL A 240 -7.94 7.62 -22.06
CA VAL A 240 -6.85 6.76 -21.61
C VAL A 240 -6.04 6.26 -22.81
N ARG A 241 -4.74 6.52 -22.81
CA ARG A 241 -3.78 6.00 -23.80
C ARG A 241 -3.39 4.56 -23.48
N LEU A 242 -3.16 4.26 -22.21
CA LEU A 242 -2.84 2.92 -21.71
C LEU A 242 -3.64 2.68 -20.44
N GLY A 243 -4.56 1.73 -20.50
CA GLY A 243 -5.40 1.35 -19.36
C GLY A 243 -4.73 0.35 -18.42
N ALA A 244 -5.49 -0.11 -17.44
CA ALA A 244 -5.03 -1.03 -16.40
C ALA A 244 -4.45 -2.33 -17.00
N SER A 245 -3.27 -2.75 -16.54
CA SER A 245 -2.59 -3.98 -16.98
C SER A 245 -3.21 -5.25 -16.36
N PRO A 246 -2.87 -6.47 -16.81
CA PRO A 246 -3.23 -7.70 -16.10
C PRO A 246 -2.71 -7.74 -14.65
N ARG A 247 -1.55 -7.12 -14.38
CA ARG A 247 -1.04 -6.95 -13.01
C ARG A 247 -1.98 -6.09 -12.17
N ALA A 248 -2.59 -5.06 -12.76
CA ALA A 248 -3.60 -4.24 -12.09
C ALA A 248 -4.84 -5.06 -11.69
N SER A 249 -5.28 -6.02 -12.52
CA SER A 249 -6.38 -6.93 -12.19
C SER A 249 -6.04 -7.81 -10.98
N GLY A 250 -4.84 -8.38 -10.95
CA GLY A 250 -4.36 -9.18 -9.81
C GLY A 250 -4.13 -8.36 -8.54
N ALA A 251 -3.67 -7.12 -8.68
CA ALA A 251 -3.57 -6.15 -7.59
C ALA A 251 -4.96 -5.82 -7.02
N LEU A 252 -5.95 -5.61 -7.88
CA LEU A 252 -7.32 -5.31 -7.47
C LEU A 252 -7.95 -6.49 -6.72
N LEU A 253 -7.73 -7.72 -7.18
CA LEU A 253 -8.14 -8.94 -6.50
C LEU A 253 -7.57 -9.01 -5.07
N ARG A 254 -6.24 -8.94 -4.93
CA ARG A 254 -5.58 -9.05 -3.62
C ARG A 254 -6.01 -7.92 -2.66
N ALA A 255 -6.13 -6.71 -3.19
CA ALA A 255 -6.63 -5.58 -2.41
C ALA A 255 -8.09 -5.78 -1.96
N SER A 256 -8.95 -6.33 -2.81
CA SER A 256 -10.36 -6.59 -2.47
C SER A 256 -10.48 -7.64 -1.38
N GLN A 257 -9.67 -8.72 -1.43
CA GLN A 257 -9.60 -9.71 -0.36
C GLN A 257 -9.12 -9.09 0.96
N GLY A 258 -8.05 -8.28 0.92
CA GLY A 258 -7.57 -7.55 2.11
C GLY A 258 -8.62 -6.63 2.72
N TYR A 259 -9.37 -5.93 1.87
CA TYR A 259 -10.44 -5.05 2.32
C TYR A 259 -11.61 -5.83 2.93
N ALA A 260 -12.01 -6.95 2.32
CA ALA A 260 -13.04 -7.83 2.88
C ALA A 260 -12.67 -8.33 4.29
N LEU A 261 -11.41 -8.71 4.52
CA LEU A 261 -10.91 -9.10 5.86
C LEU A 261 -11.07 -7.97 6.88
N ILE A 262 -10.72 -6.75 6.46
CA ILE A 262 -10.79 -5.52 7.27
C ILE A 262 -12.24 -5.17 7.62
N GLN A 263 -13.20 -5.55 6.77
CA GLN A 263 -14.64 -5.47 7.03
C GLN A 263 -15.20 -6.66 7.80
N GLY A 264 -14.37 -7.64 8.16
CA GLY A 264 -14.78 -8.81 8.94
C GLY A 264 -15.44 -9.93 8.14
N ARG A 265 -15.25 -9.96 6.82
CA ARG A 265 -15.86 -10.96 5.93
C ARG A 265 -14.81 -11.93 5.38
N SER A 266 -15.24 -13.19 5.20
CA SER A 266 -14.45 -14.25 4.54
C SER A 266 -14.69 -14.35 3.03
N TYR A 267 -15.47 -13.42 2.46
CA TYR A 267 -15.79 -13.35 1.05
C TYR A 267 -15.82 -11.90 0.57
N VAL A 268 -15.46 -11.70 -0.69
CA VAL A 268 -15.48 -10.39 -1.35
C VAL A 268 -16.90 -10.06 -1.83
N ILE A 269 -17.31 -8.79 -1.69
CA ILE A 269 -18.53 -8.24 -2.33
C ILE A 269 -18.15 -7.14 -3.32
N PRO A 270 -19.04 -6.73 -4.25
CA PRO A 270 -18.76 -5.67 -5.22
C PRO A 270 -18.26 -4.36 -4.60
N ASP A 271 -18.77 -3.98 -3.42
CA ASP A 271 -18.38 -2.74 -2.76
C ASP A 271 -16.94 -2.77 -2.24
N ASP A 272 -16.37 -3.93 -1.92
CA ASP A 272 -14.96 -4.05 -1.57
C ASP A 272 -14.08 -3.68 -2.77
N ILE A 273 -14.43 -4.21 -3.94
CA ILE A 273 -13.71 -3.96 -5.19
C ILE A 273 -13.77 -2.46 -5.52
N LYS A 274 -14.95 -1.85 -5.39
CA LYS A 274 -15.15 -0.42 -5.62
C LYS A 274 -14.35 0.44 -4.63
N ALA A 275 -14.32 0.07 -3.35
CA ALA A 275 -13.63 0.82 -2.30
C ALA A 275 -12.12 0.93 -2.54
N VAL A 276 -11.48 -0.13 -3.08
CA VAL A 276 -10.04 -0.13 -3.36
C VAL A 276 -9.68 0.28 -4.79
N ALA A 277 -10.64 0.27 -5.72
CA ALA A 277 -10.37 0.43 -7.15
C ALA A 277 -9.65 1.74 -7.51
N VAL A 278 -10.01 2.87 -6.91
CA VAL A 278 -9.32 4.14 -7.20
C VAL A 278 -7.87 4.09 -6.75
N ALA A 279 -7.62 3.65 -5.51
CA ALA A 279 -6.27 3.56 -4.94
C ALA A 279 -5.38 2.55 -5.69
N VAL A 280 -5.97 1.52 -6.29
CA VAL A 280 -5.26 0.50 -7.07
C VAL A 280 -5.08 0.93 -8.54
N LEU A 281 -6.11 1.46 -9.20
CA LEU A 281 -6.08 1.61 -10.65
C LEU A 281 -5.59 2.99 -11.11
N ALA A 282 -5.84 4.07 -10.37
CA ALA A 282 -5.65 5.43 -10.87
C ALA A 282 -4.18 5.72 -11.26
N HIS A 283 -3.20 5.24 -10.49
CA HIS A 283 -1.77 5.43 -10.81
C HIS A 283 -1.24 4.53 -11.91
N ARG A 284 -2.05 3.58 -12.39
CA ARG A 284 -1.72 2.64 -13.46
C ARG A 284 -2.30 3.07 -14.82
N LEU A 285 -3.06 4.17 -14.87
CA LEU A 285 -3.63 4.71 -16.10
C LEU A 285 -2.72 5.78 -16.70
N LEU A 286 -2.32 5.59 -17.96
CA LEU A 286 -1.67 6.63 -18.74
C LEU A 286 -2.72 7.39 -19.53
N LEU A 287 -2.90 8.67 -19.21
CA LEU A 287 -3.88 9.51 -19.89
C LEU A 287 -3.38 9.99 -21.26
N SER A 288 -4.31 10.15 -22.19
CA SER A 288 -4.03 10.77 -23.49
C SER A 288 -3.65 12.23 -23.27
N ARG A 289 -2.45 12.63 -23.72
CA ARG A 289 -1.99 14.03 -23.63
C ARG A 289 -2.93 14.93 -24.43
N GLY A 290 -3.74 15.72 -23.72
CA GLY A 290 -4.49 16.87 -24.23
C GLY A 290 -4.14 18.13 -23.45
N LEU A 291 -4.45 19.30 -24.01
CA LEU A 291 -4.41 20.55 -23.27
C LEU A 291 -5.35 20.43 -22.06
N GLY A 292 -4.79 20.39 -20.84
CA GLY A 292 -5.58 20.35 -19.59
C GLY A 292 -5.71 18.98 -18.91
N VAL A 293 -4.71 18.08 -19.00
CA VAL A 293 -4.62 16.95 -18.06
C VAL A 293 -4.53 17.52 -16.64
N ARG A 294 -5.60 17.32 -15.86
CA ARG A 294 -5.74 17.85 -14.51
C ARG A 294 -5.31 16.79 -13.50
N GLU A 295 -4.76 17.25 -12.38
CA GLU A 295 -4.52 16.40 -11.21
C GLU A 295 -5.84 15.75 -10.78
N GLY A 296 -5.83 14.44 -10.52
CA GLY A 296 -7.04 13.68 -10.17
C GLY A 296 -7.86 13.11 -11.34
N GLN A 297 -7.60 13.49 -12.60
CA GLN A 297 -8.38 13.00 -13.75
C GLN A 297 -8.39 11.47 -13.89
N ALA A 298 -7.29 10.79 -13.55
CA ALA A 298 -7.25 9.33 -13.57
C ALA A 298 -8.19 8.70 -12.52
N ALA A 299 -8.32 9.31 -11.34
CA ALA A 299 -9.26 8.86 -10.31
C ALA A 299 -10.72 9.05 -10.76
N GLU A 300 -11.03 10.18 -11.40
CA GLU A 300 -12.35 10.46 -11.98
C GLU A 300 -12.73 9.43 -13.05
N ILE A 301 -11.79 9.06 -13.93
CA ILE A 301 -12.01 8.02 -14.95
C ILE A 301 -12.31 6.68 -14.30
N VAL A 302 -11.56 6.28 -13.26
CA VAL A 302 -11.84 5.04 -12.54
C VAL A 302 -13.24 5.10 -11.91
N GLN A 303 -13.61 6.20 -11.25
CA GLN A 303 -14.95 6.37 -10.68
C GLN A 303 -16.05 6.32 -11.74
N GLN A 304 -15.82 6.88 -12.92
CA GLN A 304 -16.74 6.78 -14.04
C GLN A 304 -16.91 5.33 -14.50
N VAL A 305 -15.80 4.61 -14.69
CA VAL A 305 -15.81 3.18 -15.04
C VAL A 305 -16.59 2.36 -14.01
N LEU A 306 -16.40 2.62 -12.71
CA LEU A 306 -17.14 1.92 -11.65
C LEU A 306 -18.66 2.18 -11.66
N ARG A 307 -19.11 3.31 -12.23
CA ARG A 307 -20.53 3.63 -12.42
C ARG A 307 -21.11 2.98 -13.68
N GLU A 308 -20.31 2.82 -14.71
CA GLU A 308 -20.74 2.27 -16.02
C GLU A 308 -20.73 0.74 -16.05
N VAL A 309 -19.76 0.10 -15.39
CA VAL A 309 -19.65 -1.37 -15.40
C VAL A 309 -20.69 -1.96 -14.46
N GLU A 310 -21.63 -2.70 -15.04
CA GLU A 310 -22.68 -3.38 -14.29
C GLU A 310 -22.11 -4.34 -13.24
N VAL A 311 -22.62 -4.17 -12.02
CA VAL A 311 -22.36 -5.05 -10.88
C VAL A 311 -23.06 -6.38 -11.16
N PRO A 312 -22.39 -7.54 -10.96
CA PRO A 312 -23.06 -8.83 -11.07
C PRO A 312 -24.28 -8.90 -10.15
N ALA A 313 -25.40 -9.42 -10.66
CA ALA A 313 -26.54 -9.75 -9.81
C ALA A 313 -26.10 -10.81 -8.79
N GLU A 314 -26.57 -10.72 -7.54
CA GLU A 314 -26.32 -11.78 -6.56
C GLU A 314 -26.78 -13.13 -7.15
N PRO A 315 -25.98 -14.19 -7.06
CA PRO A 315 -26.49 -15.51 -7.33
C PRO A 315 -27.59 -15.75 -6.31
N VAL A 316 -28.84 -15.79 -6.79
CA VAL A 316 -29.99 -16.24 -6.00
C VAL A 316 -29.59 -17.60 -5.46
N ALA A 317 -29.26 -17.66 -4.17
CA ALA A 317 -28.91 -18.91 -3.51
C ALA A 317 -29.98 -19.92 -3.91
N ALA A 318 -29.57 -20.97 -4.64
CA ALA A 318 -30.49 -22.00 -5.10
C ALA A 318 -31.24 -22.52 -3.88
N SER A 319 -32.49 -22.08 -3.74
CA SER A 319 -33.35 -22.45 -2.64
C SER A 319 -33.62 -23.93 -2.79
N GLY A 320 -32.89 -24.72 -2.00
CA GLY A 320 -33.16 -26.13 -1.86
C GLY A 320 -34.60 -26.34 -1.39
N LYS A 321 -35.42 -26.95 -2.22
CA LYS A 321 -35.97 -28.30 -1.98
C LYS A 321 -37.02 -28.61 -3.03
N ALA A 322 -36.66 -29.55 -3.90
CA ALA A 322 -37.61 -30.55 -4.35
C ALA A 322 -38.24 -31.22 -3.12
N ARG A 323 -39.52 -30.96 -2.89
CA ARG A 323 -40.45 -31.80 -2.14
C ARG A 323 -41.78 -31.75 -2.88
N GLY A 324 -42.22 -32.91 -3.34
CA GLY A 324 -43.39 -33.14 -4.21
C GLY A 324 -42.88 -33.74 -5.52
N GLU A 325 -43.11 -35.01 -5.84
CA GLU A 325 -44.11 -36.00 -5.41
C GLU A 325 -43.49 -37.39 -5.22
#